data_AF-A0A0J1CUC2-F1
#
_entry.id   AF-A0A0J1CUC2-F1
#
_cell.length_a   1.000
_cell.length_b   1.000
_cell.length_c   1.000
_cell.angle_alpha   90.00
_cell.angle_beta   90.00
_cell.angle_gamma   90.00
#
_symmetry.space_group_name_H-M   'P 1'
#
loop_
_entity.id
_entity.type
_entity.pdbx_description
1 polymer ?
#
loop_
_entity_poly.entity_id
_entity_poly.type
_entity_poly.pdbx_seq_one_letter_code
_entity_poly.pdbx_strand_id
1 'polypeptide(L)'
;MRRYDAFFSALSAWTSADIGGYMGAKSTTANAPTNVHVHLYYGVDPSRYRKEENVGCLYGYHYAESESMTLSYSQDHPEGRVLRTIRRGLKAPLGCDLIHTFRNRAALFEADVIWTHTEREYLSV
;
A
#
# COMPACT_ATOMS: atom_id res chain seq x y z
N MET A 1 15.37 51.40 -25.81
CA MET A 1 15.61 50.18 -25.00
C MET A 1 14.87 50.33 -23.66
N ARG A 2 13.52 50.29 -23.67
CA ARG A 2 12.68 50.65 -22.49
C ARG A 2 11.31 49.97 -22.50
N ARG A 3 11.17 48.85 -23.22
CA ARG A 3 9.89 48.16 -23.47
C ARG A 3 9.91 46.67 -23.08
N TYR A 4 11.08 46.12 -22.71
CA TYR A 4 11.23 44.73 -22.27
C TYR A 4 11.17 44.57 -20.74
N ASP A 5 11.46 45.64 -19.98
CA ASP A 5 11.52 45.57 -18.52
C ASP A 5 10.14 45.45 -17.86
N ALA A 6 9.11 46.07 -18.46
CA ALA A 6 7.75 46.02 -17.93
C ALA A 6 7.11 44.62 -18.08
N PHE A 7 7.46 43.89 -19.14
CA PHE A 7 6.95 42.54 -19.37
C PHE A 7 7.58 41.55 -18.38
N PHE A 8 8.89 41.67 -18.13
CA PHE A 8 9.58 40.84 -17.14
C PHE A 8 9.18 41.17 -15.69
N SER A 9 8.92 42.44 -15.38
CA SER A 9 8.47 42.85 -14.03
C SER A 9 7.02 42.46 -13.73
N ALA A 10 6.15 42.41 -14.74
CA ALA A 10 4.77 41.92 -14.56
C ALA A 10 4.71 40.39 -14.44
N LEU A 11 5.59 39.67 -15.16
CA LEU A 11 5.68 38.21 -15.08
C LEU A 11 6.28 37.73 -13.75
N SER A 12 7.24 38.47 -13.18
CA SER A 12 7.83 38.16 -11.85
C SER A 12 6.88 38.46 -10.68
N ALA A 13 6.04 39.50 -10.82
CA ALA A 13 5.01 39.84 -9.83
C ALA A 13 3.87 38.82 -9.81
N TRP A 14 3.47 38.29 -10.98
CA TRP A 14 2.45 37.24 -11.07
C TRP A 14 2.94 35.89 -10.53
N THR A 15 4.22 35.53 -10.75
CA THR A 15 4.79 34.32 -10.14
C THR A 15 4.90 34.43 -8.61
N SER A 16 5.23 35.60 -8.06
CA SER A 16 5.38 35.74 -6.59
C SER A 16 4.04 35.77 -5.85
N ALA A 17 2.97 36.30 -6.46
CA ALA A 17 1.66 36.40 -5.82
C ALA A 17 0.91 35.05 -5.71
N ASP A 18 1.08 34.16 -6.70
CA ASP A 18 0.44 32.84 -6.69
C ASP A 18 1.25 31.78 -5.92
N ILE A 19 2.58 31.83 -5.94
CA ILE A 19 3.42 30.84 -5.22
C ILE A 19 3.22 30.91 -3.69
N GLY A 20 2.96 32.10 -3.14
CA GLY A 20 2.69 32.30 -1.71
C GLY A 20 1.38 31.65 -1.24
N GLY A 21 0.37 31.52 -2.12
CA GLY A 21 -0.92 30.89 -1.82
C GLY A 21 -0.87 29.37 -1.91
N TYR A 22 -0.13 28.81 -2.88
CA TYR A 22 -0.02 27.36 -3.08
C TYR A 22 0.96 26.66 -2.11
N MET A 23 1.87 27.40 -1.47
CA MET A 23 2.73 26.86 -0.39
C MET A 23 2.11 27.01 1.02
N GLY A 24 0.91 27.59 1.13
CA GLY A 24 0.28 27.98 2.40
C GLY A 24 -0.77 27.03 2.97
N ALA A 25 -0.98 25.85 2.37
CA ALA A 25 -1.91 24.85 2.90
C ALA A 25 -1.33 23.43 2.81
N LYS A 26 -0.12 23.22 3.32
CA LYS A 26 0.22 21.89 3.81
C LYS A 26 -0.69 21.65 5.02
N SER A 27 -1.64 20.73 4.89
CA SER A 27 -2.51 20.32 5.99
C SER A 27 -1.65 19.90 7.17
N THR A 28 -1.46 20.78 8.15
CA THR A 28 -0.85 20.49 9.45
C THR A 28 -1.82 19.71 10.34
N THR A 29 -2.56 18.77 9.76
CA THR A 29 -3.06 17.64 10.53
C THR A 29 -1.86 16.71 10.58
N ALA A 30 -1.39 16.34 11.77
CA ALA A 30 -0.52 15.17 11.89
C ALA A 30 -1.32 14.01 11.31
N ASN A 31 -1.13 13.74 10.02
CA ASN A 31 -1.91 12.75 9.33
C ASN A 31 -1.51 11.43 9.98
N ALA A 32 -2.50 10.64 10.40
CA ALA A 32 -2.19 9.31 10.86
C ALA A 32 -1.34 8.63 9.76
N PRO A 33 -0.31 7.86 10.14
CA PRO A 33 0.50 7.17 9.16
C PRO A 33 -0.42 6.35 8.25
N THR A 34 -0.15 6.36 6.94
CA THR A 34 -0.99 5.65 5.98
C THR A 34 -0.92 4.16 6.30
N ASN A 35 -2.07 3.54 6.54
CA ASN A 35 -2.17 2.10 6.79
C ASN A 35 -2.15 1.35 5.47
N VAL A 36 -1.01 0.74 5.15
CA VAL A 36 -0.84 -0.07 3.95
C VAL A 36 -0.95 -1.54 4.31
N HIS A 37 -1.91 -2.24 3.72
CA HIS A 37 -2.04 -3.68 3.85
C HIS A 37 -1.39 -4.39 2.66
N VAL A 38 -0.32 -5.12 2.93
CA VAL A 38 0.37 -5.96 1.95
C VAL A 38 -0.32 -7.32 1.90
N HIS A 39 -1.15 -7.53 0.87
CA HIS A 39 -1.87 -8.77 0.64
C HIS A 39 -1.03 -9.72 -0.22
N LEU A 40 -0.48 -10.74 0.42
CA LEU A 40 0.36 -11.77 -0.20
C LEU A 40 -0.46 -13.05 -0.43
N TYR A 41 0.11 -13.99 -1.17
CA TYR A 41 -0.51 -15.30 -1.33
C TYR A 41 -0.39 -16.15 -0.06
N TYR A 42 -1.33 -17.09 0.11
CA TYR A 42 -1.25 -18.05 1.19
C TYR A 42 0.08 -18.84 1.16
N GLY A 43 0.80 -18.87 2.28
CA GLY A 43 2.06 -19.59 2.47
C GLY A 43 3.28 -18.68 2.65
N VAL A 44 3.12 -17.37 2.50
CA VAL A 44 4.21 -16.38 2.65
C VAL A 44 3.93 -15.33 3.71
N ASP A 45 3.12 -15.71 4.70
CA ASP A 45 2.93 -14.94 5.92
C ASP A 45 4.29 -14.57 6.54
N PRO A 46 4.63 -13.27 6.67
CA PRO A 46 5.90 -12.81 7.21
C PRO A 46 6.16 -13.29 8.65
N SER A 47 5.12 -13.56 9.43
CA SER A 47 5.26 -14.10 10.79
C SER A 47 5.81 -15.54 10.80
N ARG A 48 5.64 -16.26 9.69
CA ARG A 48 6.13 -17.63 9.48
C ARG A 48 7.39 -17.67 8.63
N TYR A 49 7.66 -16.62 7.87
CA TYR A 49 8.82 -16.53 7.00
C TYR A 49 10.09 -16.29 7.84
N ARG A 50 10.90 -17.36 7.96
CA ARG A 50 12.23 -17.51 8.61
C ARG A 50 12.64 -16.36 9.57
N LYS A 51 12.34 -16.54 10.85
CA LYS A 51 12.64 -15.62 11.97
C LYS A 51 14.13 -15.30 12.19
N GLU A 52 15.05 -16.10 11.63
CA GLU A 52 16.45 -16.12 12.07
C GLU A 52 17.42 -15.28 11.21
N GLU A 53 17.02 -14.80 10.02
CA GLU A 53 17.97 -14.15 9.09
C GLU A 53 17.68 -12.68 8.77
N ASN A 54 16.86 -11.95 9.54
CA ASN A 54 16.54 -10.54 9.25
C ASN A 54 15.96 -10.30 7.83
N VAL A 55 15.57 -11.37 7.12
CA VAL A 55 14.92 -11.29 5.83
C VAL A 55 13.43 -11.07 6.09
N GLY A 56 13.11 -9.88 6.60
CA GLY A 56 11.74 -9.48 6.88
C GLY A 56 10.90 -9.59 5.61
N CYS A 57 9.82 -10.37 5.66
CA CYS A 57 8.85 -10.51 4.58
C CYS A 57 9.42 -10.93 3.20
N LEU A 58 8.70 -11.79 2.49
CA LEU A 58 9.00 -11.99 1.07
C LEU A 58 8.98 -10.62 0.36
N TYR A 59 9.99 -10.33 -0.46
CA TYR A 59 10.17 -9.06 -1.20
C TYR A 59 10.60 -7.81 -0.42
N GLY A 60 10.83 -7.91 0.90
CA GLY A 60 11.45 -6.79 1.63
C GLY A 60 10.53 -5.59 1.85
N TYR A 61 9.21 -5.77 1.85
CA TYR A 61 8.24 -4.68 2.08
C TYR A 61 8.49 -3.90 3.38
N HIS A 62 9.05 -4.55 4.40
CA HIS A 62 9.40 -3.92 5.68
C HIS A 62 10.31 -2.69 5.53
N TYR A 63 11.11 -2.58 4.46
CA TYR A 63 11.91 -1.38 4.19
C TYR A 63 11.08 -0.13 3.88
N ALA A 64 9.80 -0.30 3.53
CA ALA A 64 8.90 0.81 3.22
C ALA A 64 8.19 1.35 4.47
N GLU A 65 8.34 0.70 5.62
CA GLU A 65 7.80 1.18 6.89
C GLU A 65 8.53 2.46 7.33
N SER A 66 7.76 3.49 7.69
CA SER A 66 8.28 4.81 8.06
C SER A 66 7.32 5.53 9.00
N GLU A 67 7.72 6.68 9.55
CA GLU A 67 6.81 7.51 10.37
C GLU A 67 5.53 7.94 9.64
N SER A 68 5.57 7.94 8.30
CA SER A 68 4.43 8.32 7.45
C SER A 68 3.59 7.13 6.97
N MET A 69 4.06 5.90 7.15
CA MET A 69 3.46 4.71 6.54
C MET A 69 3.67 3.47 7.42
N THR A 70 2.57 2.89 7.87
CA THR A 70 2.56 1.65 8.65
C THR A 70 2.16 0.48 7.78
N LEU A 71 2.81 -0.67 7.98
CA LEU A 71 2.55 -1.87 7.19
C LEU A 71 1.82 -2.93 8.00
N SER A 72 0.75 -3.48 7.43
CA SER A 72 0.14 -4.73 7.86
C SER A 72 0.28 -5.78 6.75
N TYR A 73 0.22 -7.06 7.12
CA TYR A 73 0.42 -8.16 6.18
C TYR A 73 -0.71 -9.17 6.27
N SER A 74 -1.04 -9.80 5.14
CA SER A 74 -1.95 -10.94 5.10
C SER A 74 -1.42 -12.10 5.95
N GLN A 75 -2.31 -12.71 6.73
CA GLN A 75 -1.98 -13.81 7.62
C GLN A 75 -2.46 -15.16 7.07
N ASP A 76 -1.64 -16.20 7.29
CA ASP A 76 -1.98 -17.57 6.95
C ASP A 76 -2.79 -18.20 8.08
N HIS A 77 -4.11 -18.14 8.00
CA HIS A 77 -4.95 -18.80 8.98
C HIS A 77 -4.80 -20.33 8.91
N PRO A 78 -4.63 -21.04 10.04
CA PRO A 78 -4.56 -22.50 10.05
C PRO A 78 -5.76 -23.15 9.32
N GLU A 79 -5.46 -24.16 8.50
CA GLU A 79 -6.44 -24.87 7.68
C GLU A 79 -6.39 -26.37 7.97
N GLY A 80 -7.56 -26.98 8.24
CA GLY A 80 -7.71 -28.43 8.19
C GLY A 80 -7.65 -28.96 6.75
N ARG A 81 -7.50 -30.28 6.60
CA ARG A 81 -7.39 -30.94 5.28
C ARG A 81 -8.55 -30.59 4.35
N VAL A 82 -9.79 -30.54 4.88
CA VAL A 82 -10.99 -30.22 4.09
C VAL A 82 -10.93 -28.80 3.53
N LEU A 83 -10.69 -27.80 4.38
CA LEU A 83 -10.66 -26.40 3.94
C LEU A 83 -9.51 -26.12 2.96
N ARG A 84 -8.36 -26.76 3.18
CA ARG A 84 -7.23 -26.70 2.24
C ARG A 84 -7.60 -27.24 0.86
N THR A 85 -8.35 -28.35 0.80
CA THR A 85 -8.83 -28.92 -0.47
C THR A 85 -9.82 -27.97 -1.15
N ILE A 86 -10.78 -27.42 -0.41
CA ILE A 86 -11.76 -26.46 -0.94
C ILE A 86 -11.04 -25.23 -1.51
N ARG A 87 -10.12 -24.61 -0.75
CA ARG A 87 -9.37 -23.44 -1.19
C ARG A 87 -8.62 -23.69 -2.49
N ARG A 88 -7.88 -24.79 -2.55
CA ARG A 88 -7.14 -25.18 -3.76
C ARG A 88 -8.08 -25.47 -4.94
N GLY A 89 -9.21 -26.13 -4.67
CA GLY A 89 -10.23 -26.45 -5.65
C GLY A 89 -10.91 -25.22 -6.24
N LEU A 90 -11.14 -24.17 -5.45
CA LEU A 90 -11.67 -22.88 -5.92
C LEU A 90 -10.62 -22.02 -6.60
N LYS A 91 -9.38 -22.01 -6.08
CA LYS A 91 -8.28 -21.21 -6.64
C LYS A 91 -7.91 -21.62 -8.07
N ALA A 92 -7.94 -22.93 -8.37
CA ALA A 92 -7.56 -23.44 -9.69
C ALA A 92 -8.42 -22.87 -10.85
N PRO A 93 -9.76 -22.89 -10.80
CA PRO A 93 -10.59 -22.28 -11.84
C PRO A 93 -10.67 -20.75 -11.77
N LEU A 94 -10.68 -20.16 -10.58
CA LEU A 94 -10.84 -18.70 -10.42
C LEU A 94 -9.56 -17.91 -10.71
N GLY A 95 -8.39 -18.56 -10.61
CA GLY A 95 -7.10 -17.92 -10.74
C GLY A 95 -6.65 -17.11 -9.51
N CYS A 96 -7.53 -16.88 -8.54
CA CYS A 96 -7.27 -16.12 -7.31
C CYS A 96 -7.71 -16.87 -6.04
N ASP A 97 -7.18 -16.49 -4.88
CA ASP A 97 -7.43 -17.19 -3.60
C ASP A 97 -8.48 -16.47 -2.74
N LEU A 98 -9.76 -16.57 -3.13
CA LEU A 98 -10.86 -15.88 -2.44
C LEU A 98 -11.00 -16.28 -0.96
N ILE A 99 -10.69 -17.52 -0.59
CA ILE A 99 -10.78 -17.95 0.81
C ILE A 99 -9.71 -17.24 1.64
N HIS A 100 -8.49 -17.15 1.13
CA HIS A 100 -7.43 -16.43 1.83
C HIS A 100 -7.78 -14.94 1.98
N THR A 101 -8.28 -14.31 0.92
CA THR A 101 -8.66 -12.90 0.95
C THR A 101 -9.84 -12.64 1.88
N PHE A 102 -10.87 -13.49 1.86
CA PHE A 102 -12.00 -13.38 2.78
C PHE A 102 -11.61 -13.54 4.25
N ARG A 103 -10.63 -14.39 4.56
CA ARG A 103 -10.15 -14.54 5.94
C ARG A 103 -9.35 -13.32 6.42
N ASN A 104 -8.70 -12.61 5.50
CA ASN A 104 -8.00 -11.35 5.75
C ASN A 104 -8.88 -10.09 5.58
N ARG A 105 -10.19 -10.24 5.31
CA ARG A 105 -11.11 -9.12 5.01
C ARG A 105 -11.09 -7.97 6.02
N ALA A 106 -10.89 -8.25 7.31
CA ALA A 106 -10.85 -7.20 8.32
C ALA A 106 -9.69 -6.22 8.05
N ALA A 107 -8.49 -6.75 7.82
CA ALA A 107 -7.32 -5.94 7.50
C ALA A 107 -7.46 -5.23 6.15
N LEU A 108 -8.13 -5.85 5.17
CA LEU A 108 -8.43 -5.21 3.88
C LEU A 108 -9.40 -4.03 4.01
N PHE A 109 -10.42 -4.15 4.86
CA PHE A 109 -11.38 -3.06 5.11
C PHE A 109 -10.80 -1.94 5.97
N GLU A 110 -9.80 -2.24 6.82
CA GLU A 110 -9.13 -1.26 7.69
C GLU A 110 -7.96 -0.54 6.99
N ALA A 111 -7.56 -0.99 5.80
CA ALA A 111 -6.43 -0.43 5.05
C ALA A 111 -6.82 0.83 4.27
N ASP A 112 -5.93 1.82 4.28
CA ASP A 112 -6.04 2.98 3.38
C ASP A 112 -5.60 2.60 1.95
N VAL A 113 -4.60 1.73 1.86
CA VAL A 113 -4.02 1.25 0.59
C VAL A 113 -3.74 -0.24 0.68
N ILE A 114 -4.07 -0.98 -0.37
CA ILE A 114 -3.77 -2.40 -0.48
C ILE A 114 -2.65 -2.59 -1.50
N TRP A 115 -1.57 -3.25 -1.09
CA TRP A 115 -0.48 -3.66 -1.97
C TRP A 115 -0.59 -5.14 -2.27
N THR A 116 -0.65 -5.50 -3.56
CA THR A 116 -0.70 -6.88 -4.03
C THR A 116 0.57 -7.22 -4.79
N HIS A 117 1.13 -8.41 -4.55
CA HIS A 117 2.36 -8.82 -5.21
C HIS A 117 2.14 -9.26 -6.67
N THR A 118 1.04 -9.97 -6.96
CA THR A 118 0.69 -10.39 -8.33
C THR A 118 -0.75 -10.03 -8.68
N GLU A 119 -1.05 -10.06 -9.98
CA GLU A 119 -2.40 -9.85 -10.51
C GLU A 119 -3.43 -10.84 -9.93
N ARG A 120 -3.00 -12.03 -9.51
CA ARG A 120 -3.90 -13.02 -8.89
C ARG A 120 -4.40 -12.57 -7.52
N GLU A 121 -3.56 -11.88 -6.76
CA GLU A 121 -3.97 -11.30 -5.48
C GLU A 121 -4.87 -10.08 -5.72
N TYR A 122 -4.53 -9.25 -6.70
CA TYR A 122 -5.34 -8.11 -7.12
C TYR A 122 -6.77 -8.50 -7.51
N LEU A 123 -6.96 -9.61 -8.22
CA LEU A 123 -8.29 -10.11 -8.60
C LEU A 123 -9.16 -10.58 -7.43
N SER A 124 -8.62 -10.67 -6.21
CA SER A 124 -9.36 -11.18 -5.06
C SER A 124 -9.72 -10.13 -4.02
N VAL A 125 -9.05 -8.97 -4.04
CA VAL A 125 -9.18 -7.89 -3.04
C VAL A 125 -10.27 -6.89 -3.40
#